data_AF-A0A816FGU6-F1
#
_entry.id   AF-A0A816FGU6-F1
#
_cell.length_a   1.000
_cell.length_b   1.000
_cell.length_c   1.000
_cell.angle_alpha   90.00
_cell.angle_beta   90.00
_cell.angle_gamma   90.00
#
_symmetry.space_group_name_H-M   'P 1'
#
loop_
_entity.id
_entity.type
_entity.pdbx_description
1 polymer ?
#
loop_
_entity_poly.entity_id
_entity_poly.type
_entity_poly.pdbx_seq_one_letter_code
_entity_poly.pdbx_strand_id
1 'polypeptide(L)' 'IFSNLERSYYELRCHCYKARSLFASDESGLSDPYLSITVGNETQSTP' A
#
# COMPACT_ATOMS: atom_id res chain seq x y z
N ILE A 1 1.45 36.54 -14.83
CA ILE A 1 1.24 36.53 -13.36
C ILE A 1 1.23 35.11 -12.76
N PHE A 2 1.35 34.02 -13.54
CA PHE A 2 1.65 32.70 -12.97
C PHE A 2 2.94 32.15 -13.59
N SER A 3 4.07 32.64 -13.08
CA SER A 3 5.39 32.08 -13.35
C SER A 3 5.46 30.69 -12.74
N ASN A 4 5.78 29.69 -13.57
CA ASN A 4 6.24 28.34 -13.25
C ASN A 4 6.28 27.98 -11.75
N LEU A 5 5.22 27.33 -11.29
CA LEU A 5 5.29 26.53 -10.07
C LEU A 5 6.28 25.39 -10.35
N GLU A 6 7.49 25.48 -9.81
CA GLU A 6 8.48 24.40 -9.90
C GLU A 6 7.87 23.14 -9.27
N ARG A 7 7.42 22.21 -10.11
CA ARG A 7 6.91 20.92 -9.66
C ARG A 7 8.11 20.09 -9.21
N SER A 8 8.28 19.99 -7.90
CA SER A 8 9.21 19.02 -7.31
C SER A 8 8.67 17.60 -7.53
N TYR A 9 9.49 16.73 -8.10
CA TYR A 9 9.17 15.31 -8.25
C TYR A 9 9.59 14.57 -6.98
N TYR A 10 8.68 13.78 -6.42
CA TYR A 10 8.93 12.94 -5.26
C TYR A 10 8.52 11.51 -5.56
N GLU A 11 9.25 10.55 -5.00
CA GLU A 11 8.91 9.13 -5.06
C GLU A 11 8.53 8.65 -3.66
N LEU A 12 7.44 7.90 -3.56
CA LEU A 12 7.03 7.21 -2.35
C LEU A 12 7.35 5.72 -2.50
N ARG A 13 8.09 5.16 -1.54
CA ARG A 13 8.42 3.73 -1.48
C ARG A 13 7.82 3.11 -0.23
N CYS A 14 6.94 2.14 -0.43
CA CYS A 14 6.29 1.39 0.64
C CYS A 14 6.95 0.02 0.78
N HIS A 15 7.53 -0.27 1.95
CA HIS A 15 8.17 -1.54 2.26
C HIS A 15 7.34 -2.32 3.28
N CYS A 16 6.50 -3.23 2.80
CA CYS A 16 5.66 -4.07 3.65
C CYS A 16 6.32 -5.44 3.83
N TYR A 17 6.91 -5.67 5.00
CA TYR A 17 7.76 -6.85 5.24
C TYR A 17 6.99 -8.10 5.63
N LYS A 18 6.05 -7.99 6.57
CA LYS A 18 5.28 -9.13 7.08
C LYS A 18 4.17 -8.67 8.01
N ALA A 19 3.04 -9.35 7.92
CA ALA A 19 1.98 -9.31 8.92
C ALA A 19 2.23 -10.40 9.98
N ARG A 20 1.89 -10.14 11.25
CA ARG A 20 2.06 -11.09 12.36
C ARG A 20 0.74 -11.28 13.08
N SER A 21 0.52 -12.48 13.58
CA SER A 21 -0.66 -12.83 14.38
C SER A 21 -1.98 -12.45 13.68
N LEU A 22 -2.07 -12.73 12.38
CA LEU A 22 -3.29 -12.52 11.62
C LEU A 22 -4.39 -13.44 12.15
N PHE A 23 -5.61 -12.91 12.23
CA PHE A 23 -6.78 -13.72 12.56
C PHE A 23 -7.07 -14.68 11.41
N ALA A 24 -7.25 -15.96 11.74
CA ALA A 24 -7.74 -16.95 10.80
C ALA A 24 -9.03 -16.45 10.16
N SER A 25 -9.09 -16.49 8.83
CA SER A 25 -10.27 -16.02 8.09
C SER A 25 -11.29 -17.14 7.88
N ASP A 26 -10.93 -18.38 8.16
CA ASP A 26 -11.78 -19.56 7.98
C ASP A 26 -11.59 -20.60 9.09
N GLU A 27 -12.43 -21.64 9.07
CA GLU A 27 -12.41 -22.76 10.02
C GLU A 27 -11.14 -23.62 9.91
N SER A 28 -10.35 -23.49 8.83
CA SER A 28 -9.10 -24.22 8.64
C SER A 28 -7.94 -23.64 9.48
N GLY A 29 -8.13 -22.44 10.03
CA GLY A 29 -7.10 -21.73 10.78
C GLY A 29 -6.09 -20.99 9.89
N LEU A 30 -6.34 -20.93 8.57
CA LEU A 30 -5.50 -20.23 7.61
C LEU A 30 -6.10 -18.85 7.29
N SER A 31 -5.22 -17.88 7.12
CA SER A 31 -5.57 -16.57 6.56
C SER A 31 -4.82 -16.44 5.25
N ASP A 32 -5.48 -15.96 4.21
CA ASP A 32 -4.86 -15.57 2.94
C ASP A 32 -4.62 -14.05 2.95
N PRO A 33 -3.51 -13.56 3.55
CA PRO A 33 -3.26 -12.13 3.66
C PRO A 33 -3.14 -11.47 2.30
N TYR A 34 -3.84 -10.34 2.17
CA TYR A 34 -3.74 -9.42 1.04
C TYR A 34 -3.35 -8.04 1.55
N LEU A 35 -2.57 -7.31 0.75
CA LEU A 35 -2.20 -5.94 1.05
C LEU A 35 -2.59 -5.04 -0.12
N SER A 36 -3.24 -3.93 0.20
CA SER A 36 -3.50 -2.82 -0.72
C SER A 36 -3.05 -1.51 -0.07
N ILE A 37 -2.32 -0.71 -0.83
CA ILE A 37 -1.74 0.57 -0.43
C ILE A 37 -2.32 1.65 -1.33
N THR A 38 -3.04 2.61 -0.76
CA THR A 38 -3.62 3.75 -1.47
C THR A 38 -2.92 5.05 -1.09
N VAL A 39 -2.52 5.83 -2.10
CA VAL A 39 -1.81 7.10 -1.96
C VAL A 39 -2.44 8.11 -2.92
N GLY A 40 -3.22 9.05 -2.37
CA GLY A 40 -4.03 9.95 -3.18
C GLY A 40 -5.03 9.14 -4.02
N ASN A 41 -4.91 9.22 -5.34
CA ASN A 41 -5.76 8.50 -6.29
C ASN A 41 -5.12 7.21 -6.83
N GLU A 42 -3.91 6.87 -6.38
CA GLU A 42 -3.17 5.68 -6.81
C GLU A 42 -3.35 4.56 -5.80
N THR A 43 -3.51 3.32 -6.28
CA THR A 43 -3.59 2.13 -5.43
C THR A 43 -2.73 1.01 -5.99
N GLN A 44 -1.95 0.36 -5.13
CA GLN A 44 -1.13 -0.80 -5.47
C GLN A 44 -1.36 -1.92 -4.48
N SER A 45 -1.43 -3.14 -4.98
CA SER A 45 -1.68 -4.31 -4.16
C SER A 45 -0.64 -5.40 -4.37
N THR A 46 -0.50 -6.29 -3.38
CA THR A 46 0.31 -7.51 -3.54
C THR A 46 -0.36 -8.45 -4.55
N PRO A 47 0.44 -9.23 -5.32
CA PRO A 47 -0.09 -10.31 -6.17
C PRO A 47 -0.93 -11.32 -5.39
#